data_AF-A0A935K5K4-F1
#
_entry.id   AF-A0A935K5K4-F1
#
_cell.length_a   1.000
_cell.length_b   1.000
_cell.length_c   1.000
_cell.angle_alpha   90.00
_cell.angle_beta   90.00
_cell.angle_gamma   90.00
#
_symmetry.space_group_name_H-M   'P 1'
#
loop_
_entity.id
_entity.type
_entity.pdbx_description
1 polymer ?
#
loop_
_entity_poly.entity_id
_entity_poly.type
_entity_poly.pdbx_seq_one_letter_code
_entity_poly.pdbx_strand_id
1 'polypeptide(L)'
;MIRDLADFPVGVRDAAYVLRRYIQHPEHKYYCLLVRSQWLRQPIGLAVLRGSDADYELLDIIGPLSAMPEVLHCLQSWLLDMGGKVFKWFLTSRFAKRFAPCSQLPVTEFRIMANPFSSSAIVDHFDHNWWLTGGDTDYR
;
A
#
# COMPACT_ATOMS: atom_id res chain seq x y z
N MET A 1 5.47 -4.84 9.49
CA MET A 1 5.08 -3.44 9.23
C MET A 1 5.10 -2.57 10.46
N ILE A 2 4.13 -2.65 11.40
CA ILE A 2 4.04 -1.69 12.52
C ILE A 2 5.32 -1.64 13.37
N ARG A 3 5.99 -2.79 13.56
CA ARG A 3 7.29 -2.87 14.25
C ARG A 3 8.42 -2.21 13.46
N ASP A 4 8.40 -2.33 12.13
CA ASP A 4 9.43 -1.77 11.24
C ASP A 4 9.24 -0.26 11.01
N LEU A 5 8.06 0.26 11.36
CA LEU A 5 7.64 1.65 11.21
C LEU A 5 7.31 2.29 12.56
N ALA A 6 7.91 1.82 13.64
CA ALA A 6 7.59 2.26 15.00
C ALA A 6 7.75 3.78 15.22
N ASP A 7 8.65 4.41 14.47
CA ASP A 7 8.91 5.85 14.53
C ASP A 7 8.01 6.68 13.60
N PHE A 8 7.06 6.05 12.90
CA PHE A 8 6.20 6.70 11.90
C PHE A 8 4.73 6.48 12.19
N PRO A 9 3.87 7.48 11.87
CA PRO A 9 2.43 7.26 11.87
C PRO A 9 2.07 6.15 10.88
N VAL A 10 1.41 5.11 11.39
CA VAL A 10 0.93 3.95 10.62
C VAL A 10 -0.48 3.61 11.06
N GLY A 11 -1.40 3.52 10.11
CA GLY A 11 -2.72 2.95 10.35
C GLY A 11 -2.64 1.45 10.62
N VAL A 12 -3.36 0.98 11.65
CA VAL A 12 -3.42 -0.45 11.98
C VAL A 12 -4.21 -1.19 10.90
N ARG A 13 -3.53 -2.08 10.19
CA ARG A 13 -4.08 -2.92 9.11
C ARG A 13 -4.19 -4.38 9.57
N ASP A 14 -5.05 -4.62 10.55
CA ASP A 14 -5.32 -5.97 11.04
C ASP A 14 -6.31 -6.73 10.14
N ALA A 15 -6.60 -7.98 10.50
CA ALA A 15 -7.54 -8.79 9.73
C ALA A 15 -8.96 -8.19 9.69
N ALA A 16 -9.40 -7.52 10.76
CA ALA A 16 -10.71 -6.90 10.82
C ALA A 16 -10.80 -5.66 9.91
N TYR A 17 -9.72 -4.88 9.82
CA TYR A 17 -9.58 -3.79 8.85
C TYR A 17 -9.68 -4.32 7.42
N VAL A 18 -8.86 -5.33 7.06
CA VAL A 18 -8.85 -5.89 5.69
C VAL A 18 -10.21 -6.46 5.31
N LEU A 19 -10.84 -7.21 6.21
CA LEU A 19 -12.16 -7.80 5.99
C LEU A 19 -13.20 -6.73 5.70
N ARG A 20 -13.30 -5.71 6.54
CA ARG A 20 -14.29 -4.63 6.37
C ARG A 20 -14.02 -3.77 5.16
N ARG A 21 -12.76 -3.37 4.95
CA ARG A 21 -12.37 -2.39 3.92
C ARG A 21 -12.36 -2.98 2.51
N TYR A 22 -11.85 -4.21 2.35
CA TYR A 22 -11.59 -4.76 1.01
C TYR A 22 -12.41 -5.99 0.67
N ILE A 23 -12.75 -6.83 1.64
CA ILE A 23 -13.47 -8.08 1.34
C ILE A 23 -14.99 -7.85 1.35
N GLN A 24 -15.49 -7.08 2.32
CA GLN A 24 -16.91 -6.78 2.50
C GLN A 24 -17.34 -5.48 1.81
N HIS A 25 -16.47 -4.88 0.98
CA HIS A 25 -16.80 -3.64 0.31
C HIS A 25 -17.99 -3.83 -0.64
N PRO A 26 -19.04 -2.99 -0.56
CA PRO A 26 -20.28 -3.23 -1.30
C PRO A 26 -20.13 -3.03 -2.82
N GLU A 27 -19.30 -2.08 -3.25
CA GLU A 27 -19.27 -1.63 -4.64
C GLU A 27 -18.03 -2.06 -5.44
N HIS A 28 -16.87 -2.13 -4.80
CA HIS A 28 -15.60 -2.41 -5.47
C HIS A 28 -15.16 -3.86 -5.27
N LYS A 29 -14.59 -4.42 -6.34
CA LYS A 29 -13.92 -5.72 -6.29
C LYS A 29 -12.43 -5.51 -6.15
N TYR A 30 -11.86 -6.16 -5.14
CA TYR A 30 -10.43 -6.11 -4.84
C TYR A 30 -9.79 -7.48 -5.00
N TYR A 31 -8.54 -7.49 -5.47
CA TYR A 31 -7.68 -8.67 -5.43
C TYR A 31 -6.89 -8.64 -4.13
N CYS A 32 -7.16 -9.60 -3.24
CA CYS A 32 -6.38 -9.81 -2.02
C CYS A 32 -5.40 -10.96 -2.23
N LEU A 33 -4.13 -10.64 -2.47
CA LEU A 33 -3.09 -11.61 -2.84
C LEU A 33 -2.19 -11.89 -1.64
N LEU A 34 -2.17 -13.15 -1.20
CA LEU A 34 -1.28 -13.61 -0.14
C LEU A 34 0.03 -14.12 -0.75
N VAL A 35 1.13 -13.42 -0.52
CA VAL A 35 2.46 -13.84 -0.93
C VAL A 35 3.09 -14.71 0.14
N ARG A 36 3.62 -15.86 -0.27
CA ARG A 36 4.27 -16.83 0.60
C ARG A 36 5.73 -16.99 0.18
N SER A 37 6.61 -17.09 1.17
CA SER A 37 8.00 -17.48 0.94
C SER A 37 8.05 -18.85 0.27
N GLN A 38 8.84 -18.99 -0.80
CA GLN A 38 9.02 -20.28 -1.47
C GLN A 38 9.70 -21.31 -0.56
N TRP A 39 10.65 -20.85 0.25
CA TRP A 39 11.46 -21.69 1.14
C TRP A 39 10.70 -22.13 2.39
N LEU A 40 10.05 -21.19 3.06
CA LEU A 40 9.39 -21.45 4.35
C LEU A 40 7.90 -21.79 4.21
N ARG A 41 7.29 -21.57 3.03
CA ARG A 41 5.85 -21.68 2.76
C ARG A 41 4.96 -20.82 3.66
N GLN A 42 5.56 -19.91 4.41
CA GLN A 42 4.88 -19.00 5.32
C GLN A 42 4.48 -17.71 4.59
N PRO A 43 3.38 -17.06 4.99
CA PRO A 43 3.01 -15.74 4.48
C PRO A 43 4.10 -14.71 4.80
N ILE A 44 4.52 -13.95 3.79
CA ILE A 44 5.49 -12.85 3.92
C ILE A 44 4.87 -11.49 3.60
N GLY A 45 3.71 -11.48 2.94
CA GLY A 45 2.95 -10.27 2.71
C GLY A 45 1.55 -10.54 2.20
N LEU A 46 0.66 -9.57 2.43
CA LEU A 46 -0.64 -9.46 1.81
C LEU A 46 -0.63 -8.19 0.97
N ALA A 47 -1.05 -8.28 -0.29
CA ALA A 47 -1.23 -7.12 -1.15
C ALA A 47 -2.70 -7.01 -1.55
N VAL A 48 -3.17 -5.77 -1.65
CA VAL A 48 -4.53 -5.46 -2.07
C VAL A 48 -4.47 -4.62 -3.33
N LEU A 49 -5.11 -5.08 -4.40
CA LEU A 49 -5.15 -4.38 -5.68
C LEU A 49 -6.59 -4.13 -6.15
N ARG A 50 -6.77 -3.10 -6.96
CA ARG A 50 -8.01 -2.80 -7.68
C ARG A 50 -7.69 -2.49 -9.14
N GLY A 51 -8.54 -2.92 -10.05
CA GLY A 51 -8.36 -2.67 -11.49
C GLY A 51 -8.86 -3.82 -12.35
N SER A 52 -8.78 -3.63 -13.66
CA SER A 52 -9.04 -4.65 -14.68
C SER A 52 -8.13 -4.46 -15.87
N ASP A 53 -8.04 -5.52 -16.69
CA ASP A 53 -7.34 -5.54 -17.97
C ASP A 53 -5.83 -5.25 -17.82
N ALA A 54 -5.42 -4.00 -18.01
CA ALA A 54 -4.03 -3.59 -18.02
C ALA A 54 -3.66 -2.58 -16.92
N ASP A 55 -4.65 -2.02 -16.22
CA ASP A 55 -4.47 -0.93 -15.25
C ASP A 55 -4.82 -1.42 -13.85
N TYR A 56 -3.80 -1.79 -13.08
CA TYR A 56 -3.94 -2.17 -11.68
C TYR A 56 -3.38 -1.09 -10.76
N GLU A 57 -4.07 -0.84 -9.66
CA GLU A 57 -3.61 0.00 -8.56
C GLU A 57 -3.29 -0.89 -7.38
N LEU A 58 -2.06 -0.82 -6.87
CA LEU A 58 -1.68 -1.39 -5.59
C LEU A 58 -2.17 -0.44 -4.50
N LEU A 59 -3.23 -0.84 -3.82
CA LEU A 59 -3.91 -0.02 -2.81
C LEU A 59 -3.28 -0.18 -1.44
N ASP A 60 -2.91 -1.40 -1.07
CA ASP A 60 -2.30 -1.66 0.22
C ASP A 60 -1.33 -2.84 0.17
N ILE A 61 -0.36 -2.82 1.07
CA ILE A 61 0.61 -3.90 1.27
C ILE A 61 0.89 -4.05 2.76
N ILE A 62 0.77 -5.27 3.28
CA ILE A 62 0.87 -5.59 4.70
C ILE A 62 1.90 -6.71 4.86
N GLY A 63 2.96 -6.45 5.61
CA GLY A 63 4.02 -7.42 5.88
C GLY A 63 5.27 -6.77 6.48
N PRO A 64 6.34 -7.52 6.77
CA PRO A 64 7.62 -6.95 7.17
C PRO A 64 8.22 -6.07 6.07
N LEU A 65 8.76 -4.88 6.41
CA LEU A 65 9.35 -3.99 5.39
C LEU A 65 10.49 -4.65 4.61
N SER A 66 11.21 -5.58 5.23
CA SER A 66 12.27 -6.37 4.60
C SER A 66 11.77 -7.32 3.52
N ALA A 67 10.51 -7.76 3.58
CA ALA A 67 9.91 -8.68 2.62
C ALA A 67 9.30 -7.95 1.40
N MET A 68 9.13 -6.63 1.47
CA MET A 68 8.44 -5.85 0.43
C MET A 68 9.04 -6.02 -0.97
N PRO A 69 10.37 -6.07 -1.17
CA PRO A 69 10.94 -6.32 -2.50
C PRO A 69 10.49 -7.67 -3.10
N GLU A 70 10.45 -8.73 -2.30
CA GLU A 70 10.00 -10.05 -2.74
C GLU A 70 8.50 -10.05 -3.03
N VAL A 71 7.70 -9.38 -2.18
CA VAL A 71 6.26 -9.22 -2.42
C VAL A 71 6.01 -8.48 -3.73
N LEU A 72 6.68 -7.34 -3.97
CA LEU A 72 6.55 -6.57 -5.20
C LEU A 72 6.98 -7.37 -6.43
N HIS A 73 8.04 -8.19 -6.31
CA HIS A 73 8.46 -9.08 -7.39
C HIS A 73 7.37 -10.11 -7.73
N CYS A 74 6.78 -10.77 -6.72
CA CYS A 74 5.67 -11.70 -6.94
C CYS A 74 4.44 -11.01 -7.57
N LEU A 75 4.16 -9.76 -7.19
CA LEU A 75 3.07 -8.99 -7.78
C LEU A 75 3.32 -8.64 -9.24
N GLN A 76 4.57 -8.37 -9.63
CA GLN A 76 4.93 -8.16 -11.03
C GLN A 76 4.72 -9.44 -11.85
N SER A 77 5.08 -10.62 -11.32
CA SER A 77 4.79 -11.89 -11.99
C SER A 77 3.29 -12.13 -12.14
N TRP A 78 2.52 -11.95 -11.05
CA TRP A 78 1.07 -12.08 -11.09
C TRP A 78 0.43 -11.12 -12.09
N LEU A 79 0.95 -9.88 -12.19
CA LEU A 79 0.45 -8.89 -13.13
C LEU A 79 0.61 -9.35 -14.58
N LEU A 80 1.75 -9.97 -14.92
CA LEU A 80 1.99 -10.51 -16.26
C LEU A 80 1.01 -11.64 -16.59
N ASP A 81 0.72 -12.52 -15.64
CA ASP A 81 -0.26 -13.61 -15.80
C ASP A 81 -1.68 -13.06 -16.06
N MET A 82 -1.99 -11.89 -15.49
CA MET A 82 -3.26 -11.19 -15.70
C MET A 82 -3.29 -10.35 -16.99
N GLY A 83 -2.23 -10.35 -17.80
CA GLY A 83 -2.11 -9.53 -19.01
C GLY A 83 -1.85 -8.04 -18.74
N GLY A 84 -1.54 -7.68 -17.49
CA GLY A 84 -1.20 -6.33 -17.08
C GLY A 84 0.23 -5.94 -17.41
N LYS A 85 0.51 -4.63 -17.41
CA LYS A 85 1.83 -4.10 -17.76
C LYS A 85 2.52 -3.38 -16.62
N VAL A 86 1.76 -2.57 -15.88
CA VAL A 86 2.24 -1.80 -14.73
C VAL A 86 1.16 -1.76 -13.66
N PHE A 87 1.57 -1.70 -12.39
CA PHE A 87 0.67 -1.25 -11.34
C PHE A 87 1.07 0.15 -10.87
N LYS A 88 0.08 0.96 -10.51
CA LYS A 88 0.28 2.27 -9.87
C LYS A 88 0.25 2.05 -8.36
N TRP A 89 1.24 2.59 -7.65
CA TRP A 89 1.25 2.56 -6.20
C TRP A 89 1.42 3.98 -5.67
N PHE A 90 0.37 4.48 -5.02
CA PHE A 90 0.42 5.76 -4.32
C PHE A 90 0.96 5.53 -2.92
N LEU A 91 2.00 6.28 -2.58
CA LEU A 91 2.69 6.19 -1.31
C LEU A 91 3.30 7.54 -0.96
N THR A 92 3.28 7.90 0.32
CA THR A 92 3.92 9.12 0.81
C THR A 92 5.40 9.18 0.40
N SER A 93 5.85 10.36 -0.03
CA SER A 93 7.14 10.59 -0.69
C SER A 93 8.36 9.99 0.05
N ARG A 94 8.38 10.06 1.37
CA ARG A 94 9.43 9.45 2.22
C ARG A 94 9.59 7.95 1.95
N PHE A 95 8.49 7.22 1.92
CA PHE A 95 8.51 5.77 1.74
C PHE A 95 8.66 5.40 0.26
N ALA A 96 8.08 6.17 -0.66
CA ALA A 96 8.23 5.97 -2.10
C ALA A 96 9.71 5.93 -2.52
N LYS A 97 10.55 6.81 -1.95
CA LYS A 97 12.01 6.83 -2.20
C LYS A 97 12.70 5.49 -1.92
N ARG A 98 12.20 4.68 -0.98
CA ARG A 98 12.76 3.36 -0.66
C ARG A 98 12.58 2.35 -1.81
N PHE A 99 11.56 2.57 -2.65
CA PHE A 99 11.21 1.71 -3.78
C PHE A 99 11.59 2.30 -5.14
N ALA A 100 12.28 3.46 -5.15
CA ALA A 100 12.81 4.10 -6.36
C ALA A 100 13.63 3.16 -7.26
N PRO A 101 14.49 2.25 -6.74
CA PRO A 101 15.27 1.36 -7.61
C PRO A 101 14.42 0.40 -8.45
N CYS A 102 13.17 0.17 -8.08
CA CYS A 102 12.28 -0.80 -8.73
C CYS A 102 11.07 -0.13 -9.40
N SER A 103 11.04 1.21 -9.51
CA SER A 103 9.85 1.94 -9.96
C SER A 103 10.17 3.28 -10.64
N GLN A 104 9.24 3.76 -11.45
CA GLN A 104 9.20 5.17 -11.83
C GLN A 104 8.43 5.94 -10.75
N LEU A 105 8.99 7.04 -10.27
CA LEU A 105 8.42 7.86 -9.19
C LEU A 105 7.96 9.23 -9.71
N PRO A 106 6.86 9.32 -10.46
CA PRO A 106 6.27 10.62 -10.75
C PRO A 106 5.77 11.25 -9.44
N VAL A 107 6.18 12.49 -9.17
CA VAL A 107 5.65 13.26 -8.05
C VAL A 107 4.19 13.60 -8.35
N THR A 108 3.32 13.36 -7.38
CA THR A 108 1.91 13.73 -7.45
C THR A 108 1.53 14.48 -6.18
N GLU A 109 0.64 15.46 -6.29
CA GLU A 109 0.09 16.15 -5.12
C GLU A 109 -1.05 15.32 -4.53
N PHE A 110 -0.93 14.99 -3.25
CA PHE A 110 -2.02 14.43 -2.47
C PHE A 110 -2.35 15.39 -1.32
N ARG A 111 -3.64 15.75 -1.18
CA ARG A 111 -4.09 16.66 -0.12
C ARG A 111 -4.62 15.84 1.05
N ILE A 112 -3.93 15.92 2.18
CA ILE A 112 -4.41 15.37 3.45
C ILE A 112 -5.24 16.45 4.12
N MET A 113 -6.54 16.19 4.31
CA MET A 113 -7.39 17.11 5.06
C MET A 113 -7.05 17.01 6.54
N ALA A 114 -6.46 18.05 7.10
CA ALA A 114 -6.27 18.18 8.54
C ALA A 114 -7.51 18.81 9.19
N ASN A 115 -7.84 18.38 10.41
CA ASN A 115 -8.84 19.05 11.21
C ASN A 115 -8.33 20.46 11.59
N PRO A 116 -9.07 21.55 11.29
CA PRO A 116 -8.63 22.93 11.52
C PRO A 116 -8.41 23.27 13.00
N PHE A 117 -8.91 22.45 13.92
CA PHE A 117 -8.68 22.60 15.37
C PHE A 117 -7.43 21.85 15.88
N SER A 118 -6.72 21.13 14.99
CA SER A 118 -5.46 20.46 15.36
C SER A 118 -4.32 21.48 15.43
N SER A 119 -3.37 21.25 16.33
CA SER A 119 -2.15 22.08 16.35
C SER A 119 -1.31 21.84 15.09
N SER A 120 -0.56 22.87 14.67
CA SER A 120 0.38 22.75 13.54
C SER A 120 1.40 21.63 13.76
N ALA A 121 1.84 21.42 15.00
CA ALA A 121 2.77 20.35 15.36
C ALA A 121 2.25 18.94 15.03
N ILE A 122 0.93 18.71 15.09
CA ILE A 122 0.33 17.45 14.67
C ILE A 122 0.44 17.32 13.15
N VAL A 123 0.10 18.37 12.40
CA VAL A 123 0.20 18.37 10.94
C VAL A 123 1.64 18.12 10.48
N ASP A 124 2.61 18.81 11.10
CA ASP A 124 4.04 18.65 10.84
C ASP A 124 4.53 17.22 11.13
N HIS A 125 3.97 16.56 12.15
CA HIS A 125 4.31 15.18 12.49
C HIS A 125 3.90 14.18 11.39
N PHE A 126 2.76 14.40 10.73
CA PHE A 126 2.27 13.54 9.66
C PHE A 126 2.89 13.89 8.29
N ASP A 127 3.32 15.13 8.09
CA ASP A 127 3.86 15.59 6.81
C ASP A 127 5.04 14.73 6.36
N HIS A 128 4.89 14.14 5.17
CA HIS A 128 5.76 13.14 4.58
C HIS A 128 6.07 11.87 5.41
N ASN A 129 5.68 11.79 6.68
CA ASN A 129 6.04 10.72 7.62
C ASN A 129 4.96 9.66 7.77
N TRP A 130 3.72 9.95 7.39
CA TRP A 130 2.63 8.98 7.46
C TRP A 130 2.77 7.88 6.40
N TRP A 131 2.74 6.61 6.81
CA TRP A 131 2.48 5.50 5.90
C TRP A 131 1.03 5.59 5.37
N LEU A 132 0.89 6.33 4.27
CA LEU A 132 -0.36 6.55 3.56
C LEU A 132 -0.26 5.93 2.17
N THR A 133 -1.26 5.14 1.84
CA THR A 133 -1.35 4.37 0.60
C THR A 133 -2.62 4.75 -0.17
N GLY A 134 -2.74 4.33 -1.44
CA GLY A 134 -3.97 4.56 -2.22
C GLY A 134 -5.23 4.02 -1.51
N GLY A 135 -5.07 2.94 -0.74
CA GLY A 135 -6.12 2.31 0.06
C GLY A 135 -6.62 3.14 1.25
N ASP A 136 -5.96 4.24 1.62
CA ASP A 136 -6.39 5.18 2.66
C ASP A 136 -7.25 6.33 2.08
N THR A 137 -7.55 6.29 0.78
CA THR A 137 -8.22 7.38 0.05
C THR A 137 -9.50 6.86 -0.58
N ASP A 138 -10.61 7.58 -0.42
CA ASP A 138 -11.93 7.23 -0.98
C ASP A 138 -12.34 8.15 -2.14
N TYR A 139 -11.46 9.06 -2.59
CA TYR A 139 -11.80 10.14 -3.53
C TYR A 139 -11.91 9.70 -5.01
N ARG A 140 -12.15 8.43 -5.32
CA ARG A 140 -12.04 7.90 -6.70
C ARG A 140 -12.99 6.76 -7.03
#